data_AF-A0A539D184-F1
#
_entry.id   AF-A0A539D184-F1
#
_cell.length_a   1.000
_cell.length_b   1.000
_cell.length_c   1.000
_cell.angle_alpha   90.00
_cell.angle_beta   90.00
_cell.angle_gamma   90.00
#
_symmetry.space_group_name_H-M   'P 1'
#
loop_
_entity.id
_entity.type
_entity.pdbx_description
1 polymer ?
#
loop_
_entity_poly.entity_id
_entity_poly.type
_entity_poly.pdbx_seq_one_letter_code
_entity_poly.pdbx_strand_id
1 'polypeptide(L)'
;MPVSNQRVRVTLKLATSLDGRIATASGESQWITGEAARLEGHRLRAAHDAILVGIETVLADDPELTARLPGRPVDQPLRVVLDSRLRTPATARVATGGDTLILTAAEPEPVGDAVVERVETEGDRPSVAACLAAMKRRGVTSVLIEGGGQVAASVPGADPAGRGGATLCGRARPVATFRRPAIPAPCGRALR
;
A
#
# COMPACT_ATOMS: atom_id res chain seq x y z
N MET A 1 28.18 14.27 4.96
CA MET A 1 28.05 12.82 5.23
C MET A 1 27.88 12.12 3.89
N PRO A 2 28.72 11.15 3.49
CA PRO A 2 28.53 10.45 2.23
C PRO A 2 27.23 9.66 2.30
N VAL A 3 26.37 9.84 1.30
CA VAL A 3 25.14 9.05 1.15
C VAL A 3 25.58 7.60 0.91
N SER A 4 25.37 6.70 1.88
CA SER A 4 25.77 5.30 1.75
C SER A 4 25.21 4.73 0.45
N ASN A 5 25.98 3.91 -0.29
CA ASN A 5 25.51 3.27 -1.53
C ASN A 5 24.45 2.17 -1.27
N GLN A 6 23.78 2.23 -0.12
CA GLN A 6 22.76 1.29 0.29
C GLN A 6 21.53 1.46 -0.60
N ARG A 7 21.12 0.37 -1.26
CA ARG A 7 19.86 0.32 -2.00
C ARG A 7 18.71 0.29 -1.01
N VAL A 8 17.65 1.04 -1.30
CA VAL A 8 16.39 0.96 -0.55
C VAL A 8 15.78 -0.42 -0.80
N ARG A 9 15.46 -1.15 0.27
CA ARG A 9 14.79 -2.45 0.18
C ARG A 9 13.30 -2.22 -0.10
N VAL A 10 12.78 -2.77 -1.20
CA VAL A 10 11.37 -2.64 -1.58
C VAL A 10 10.63 -3.95 -1.27
N THR A 11 9.52 -3.86 -0.56
CA THR A 11 8.64 -4.99 -0.28
C THR A 11 7.26 -4.70 -0.84
N LEU A 12 6.72 -5.61 -1.65
CA LEU A 12 5.41 -5.44 -2.27
C LEU A 12 4.39 -6.35 -1.59
N LYS A 13 3.31 -5.75 -1.08
CA LYS A 13 2.17 -6.47 -0.50
C LYS A 13 1.02 -6.48 -1.49
N LEU A 14 0.75 -7.65 -2.06
CA LEU A 14 -0.39 -7.88 -2.96
C LEU A 14 -1.49 -8.64 -2.23
N ALA A 15 -2.71 -8.10 -2.25
CA ALA A 15 -3.92 -8.84 -1.94
C ALA A 15 -4.59 -9.22 -3.28
N THR A 16 -4.60 -10.51 -3.59
CA THR A 16 -5.24 -11.05 -4.80
C THR A 16 -6.38 -11.97 -4.41
N SER A 17 -7.48 -11.94 -5.16
CA SER A 17 -8.50 -12.99 -5.09
C SER A 17 -7.96 -14.30 -5.66
N LEU A 18 -8.61 -15.43 -5.32
CA LEU A 18 -8.18 -16.79 -5.71
C LEU A 18 -8.12 -17.00 -7.25
N ASP A 19 -8.82 -16.17 -8.02
CA ASP A 19 -8.81 -16.12 -9.49
C ASP A 19 -7.69 -15.23 -10.06
N GLY A 20 -6.72 -14.79 -9.25
CA GLY A 20 -5.55 -14.05 -9.69
C GLY A 20 -5.81 -12.59 -10.05
N ARG A 21 -7.01 -12.06 -9.75
CA ARG A 21 -7.32 -10.65 -10.00
C ARG A 21 -6.67 -9.78 -8.92
N ILE A 22 -5.88 -8.80 -9.37
CA ILE A 22 -5.41 -7.69 -8.55
C ILE A 22 -6.57 -6.70 -8.46
N ALA A 23 -7.21 -6.62 -7.29
CA ALA A 23 -8.34 -5.75 -6.98
C ALA A 23 -9.56 -5.92 -7.91
N THR A 24 -10.64 -6.51 -7.40
CA THR A 24 -11.95 -6.35 -8.05
C THR A 24 -12.30 -4.86 -8.04
N ALA A 25 -12.78 -4.36 -9.19
CA ALA A 25 -13.25 -2.98 -9.38
C ALA A 25 -14.46 -2.58 -8.48
N SER A 26 -14.82 -3.41 -7.50
CA SER A 26 -16.00 -3.28 -6.64
C SER A 26 -15.71 -2.80 -5.22
N GLY A 27 -14.46 -2.55 -4.81
CA GLY A 27 -14.19 -2.07 -3.44
C GLY A 27 -14.50 -3.08 -2.31
N GLU A 28 -14.88 -4.32 -2.64
CA GLU A 28 -15.23 -5.37 -1.68
C GLU A 28 -14.01 -5.98 -0.94
N SER A 29 -12.82 -5.41 -1.14
CA SER A 29 -11.58 -5.85 -0.51
C SER A 29 -11.55 -5.57 1.01
N GLN A 30 -12.49 -4.78 1.53
CA GLN A 30 -12.53 -4.35 2.94
C GLN A 30 -12.83 -5.48 3.95
N TRP A 31 -13.33 -6.64 3.50
CA TRP A 31 -13.84 -7.68 4.41
C TRP A 31 -13.37 -9.12 4.14
N ILE A 32 -12.46 -9.31 3.18
CA ILE A 32 -11.93 -10.67 2.84
C ILE A 32 -10.75 -11.07 3.75
N THR A 33 -10.15 -10.11 4.48
CA THR A 33 -9.00 -10.36 5.35
C THR A 33 -9.41 -10.38 6.82
N GLY A 34 -9.39 -11.58 7.43
CA GLY A 34 -9.63 -11.75 8.86
C GLY A 34 -8.61 -10.99 9.72
N GLU A 35 -8.88 -10.89 11.03
CA GLU A 35 -8.05 -10.16 12.00
C GLU A 35 -6.54 -10.49 11.89
N ALA A 36 -6.21 -11.77 11.66
CA ALA A 36 -4.84 -12.22 11.47
C ALA A 36 -4.12 -11.54 10.29
N ALA A 37 -4.81 -11.33 9.17
CA ALA A 37 -4.23 -10.68 7.99
C ALA A 37 -4.07 -9.16 8.19
N ARG A 38 -4.98 -8.54 8.94
CA ARG A 38 -4.86 -7.11 9.33
C ARG A 38 -3.69 -6.90 10.28
N LEU A 39 -3.54 -7.77 11.27
CA LEU A 39 -2.41 -7.76 12.20
C LEU A 39 -1.09 -7.95 11.45
N GLU A 40 -1.04 -8.85 10.47
CA GLU A 40 0.15 -9.03 9.64
C GLU A 40 0.47 -7.78 8.81
N GLY A 41 -0.53 -7.11 8.25
CA GLY A 41 -0.36 -5.80 7.62
C GLY A 41 0.31 -4.79 8.56
N HIS A 42 -0.15 -4.70 9.82
CA HIS A 42 0.47 -3.83 10.80
C HIS A 42 1.89 -4.25 11.20
N ARG A 43 2.21 -5.54 11.23
CA ARG A 43 3.59 -6.03 11.45
C ARG A 43 4.51 -5.62 10.31
N LEU A 44 4.05 -5.77 9.06
CA LEU A 44 4.80 -5.32 7.90
C LEU A 44 5.04 -3.81 7.96
N ARG A 45 4.01 -3.02 8.23
CA ARG A 45 4.14 -1.56 8.39
C ARG A 45 5.17 -1.18 9.47
N ALA A 46 5.14 -1.85 10.62
CA ALA A 46 6.09 -1.61 11.72
C ALA A 46 7.54 -2.05 11.42
N ALA A 47 7.76 -2.85 10.38
CA ALA A 47 9.06 -3.39 10.00
C ALA A 47 9.72 -2.64 8.83
N HIS A 48 9.11 -1.55 8.36
CA HIS A 48 9.62 -0.73 7.26
C HIS A 48 9.68 0.73 7.67
N ASP A 49 10.62 1.47 7.09
CA ASP A 49 10.80 2.89 7.38
C ASP A 49 9.73 3.75 6.69
N ALA A 50 9.17 3.25 5.58
CA ALA A 50 8.14 3.93 4.81
C ALA A 50 7.06 2.98 4.30
N ILE A 51 5.85 3.52 4.12
CA ILE A 51 4.76 2.88 3.38
C ILE A 51 4.45 3.74 2.16
N LEU A 52 4.41 3.13 0.98
CA LEU A 52 4.12 3.80 -0.28
C LEU A 52 2.81 3.31 -0.88
N VAL A 53 1.96 4.25 -1.29
CA VAL A 53 0.72 3.99 -2.02
C VAL A 53 0.61 4.91 -3.24
N GLY A 54 -0.22 4.53 -4.21
CA GLY A 54 -0.63 5.44 -5.27
C GLY A 54 -1.83 6.31 -4.86
N ILE A 55 -1.99 7.47 -5.50
CA ILE A 55 -3.13 8.37 -5.31
C ILE A 55 -4.49 7.67 -5.45
N GLU A 56 -4.66 6.73 -6.38
CA GLU A 56 -5.93 6.01 -6.54
C GLU A 56 -6.32 5.23 -5.27
N THR A 57 -5.35 4.71 -4.50
CA THR A 57 -5.61 4.08 -3.21
C THR A 57 -6.04 5.11 -2.16
N VAL A 58 -5.45 6.31 -2.17
CA VAL A 58 -5.88 7.38 -1.27
C VAL A 58 -7.32 7.80 -1.56
N LEU A 59 -7.66 7.98 -2.84
CA LEU A 59 -9.01 8.41 -3.24
C LEU A 59 -10.07 7.32 -2.99
N ALA A 60 -9.72 6.04 -3.17
CA ALA A 60 -10.66 4.95 -2.99
C ALA A 60 -10.87 4.55 -1.52
N ASP A 61 -9.80 4.51 -0.72
CA ASP A 61 -9.82 3.90 0.60
C ASP A 61 -9.61 4.90 1.76
N ASP A 62 -9.12 6.11 1.46
CA ASP A 62 -8.72 7.14 2.44
C ASP A 62 -7.96 6.54 3.65
N PRO A 63 -6.84 5.85 3.42
CA PRO A 63 -6.17 5.11 4.49
C PRO A 63 -5.43 6.05 5.44
N GLU A 64 -5.22 5.61 6.67
CA GLU A 64 -4.38 6.34 7.63
C GLU A 64 -2.88 6.00 7.47
N LEU A 65 -2.60 4.79 6.96
CA LEU A 65 -1.26 4.22 6.77
C LEU A 65 -0.39 4.18 8.03
N THR A 66 -0.99 3.89 9.18
CA THR A 66 -0.27 3.73 10.46
C THR A 66 0.00 2.27 10.80
N ALA A 67 1.03 2.06 11.62
CA ALA A 67 1.37 0.78 12.22
C ALA A 67 0.77 0.66 13.63
N ARG A 68 0.03 -0.42 13.90
CA ARG A 68 -0.67 -0.66 15.17
C ARG A 68 -0.44 -2.09 15.63
N LEU A 69 0.37 -2.27 16.67
CA LEU A 69 0.61 -3.58 17.29
C LEU A 69 0.03 -3.60 18.71
N PRO A 70 -0.87 -4.55 19.05
CA PRO A 70 -1.43 -4.63 20.39
C PRO A 70 -0.34 -4.72 21.47
N GLY A 71 -0.48 -3.90 22.52
CA GLY A 71 0.43 -3.93 23.67
C GLY A 71 1.85 -3.42 23.41
N ARG A 72 2.12 -2.84 22.23
CA ARG A 72 3.46 -2.37 21.86
C ARG A 72 3.39 -1.04 21.08
N PRO A 73 3.97 0.06 21.59
CA PRO A 73 4.18 1.25 20.78
C PRO A 73 5.16 0.92 19.65
N VAL A 74 4.92 1.50 18.48
CA VAL A 74 5.76 1.35 17.30
C VAL A 74 6.05 2.72 16.72
N ASP A 75 7.27 2.90 16.25
CA ASP A 75 7.63 4.07 15.44
C ASP A 75 6.77 4.04 14.17
N GLN A 76 6.17 5.18 13.85
CA GLN A 76 5.33 5.28 12.67
C GLN A 76 6.22 5.41 11.42
N PRO A 77 5.93 4.65 10.36
CA PRO A 77 6.65 4.78 9.11
C PRO A 77 6.29 6.10 8.42
N LEU A 78 7.21 6.61 7.60
CA LEU A 78 6.91 7.69 6.67
C LEU A 78 5.80 7.26 5.71
N ARG A 79 4.77 8.09 5.56
CA ARG A 79 3.69 7.84 4.59
C ARG A 79 4.07 8.48 3.26
N VAL A 80 4.12 7.70 2.19
CA VAL A 80 4.51 8.17 0.86
C VAL A 80 3.35 7.98 -0.11
N VAL A 81 2.95 9.06 -0.77
CA VAL A 81 1.90 9.04 -1.80
C VAL A 81 2.50 9.43 -3.13
N LEU A 82 2.34 8.56 -4.13
CA LEU A 82 2.63 8.91 -5.52
C LEU A 82 1.41 9.57 -6.15
N ASP A 83 1.52 10.87 -6.43
CA ASP A 83 0.43 11.68 -6.96
C ASP A 83 0.96 12.67 -8.02
N SER A 84 0.99 12.22 -9.27
CA SER A 84 1.52 13.00 -10.40
C SER A 84 0.86 14.37 -10.56
N ARG A 85 -0.40 14.55 -10.09
CA ARG A 85 -1.24 15.71 -10.39
C ARG A 85 -1.82 16.40 -9.15
N LEU A 86 -1.29 16.09 -7.95
CA LEU A 86 -1.74 16.67 -6.67
C LEU A 86 -3.26 16.57 -6.45
N ARG A 87 -3.83 15.40 -6.72
CA ARG A 87 -5.25 15.11 -6.47
C ARG A 87 -5.54 14.71 -5.02
N THR A 88 -4.52 14.52 -4.18
CA THR A 88 -4.66 14.16 -2.77
C THR A 88 -5.45 15.26 -2.04
N PRO A 89 -6.63 14.97 -1.47
CA PRO A 89 -7.36 15.96 -0.70
C PRO A 89 -6.55 16.41 0.52
N ALA A 90 -6.49 17.71 0.79
CA ALA A 90 -5.83 18.25 1.99
C ALA A 90 -6.43 17.72 3.31
N THR A 91 -7.68 17.22 3.25
CA THR A 91 -8.40 16.62 4.38
C THR A 91 -8.26 15.10 4.46
N ALA A 92 -7.52 14.46 3.53
CA ALA A 92 -7.32 13.02 3.56
C ALA A 92 -6.59 12.59 4.86
N ARG A 93 -6.88 11.39 5.35
CA ARG A 93 -6.24 10.89 6.60
C ARG A 93 -4.72 10.78 6.48
N VAL A 94 -4.21 10.46 5.29
CA VAL A 94 -2.76 10.50 5.02
C VAL A 94 -2.19 11.92 5.04
N ALA A 95 -2.98 12.96 4.76
CA ALA A 95 -2.50 14.34 4.67
C ALA A 95 -2.58 15.10 6.00
N THR A 96 -2.96 14.44 7.10
CA THR A 96 -3.15 15.06 8.41
C THR A 96 -2.39 14.31 9.51
N GLY A 97 -1.89 15.06 10.50
CA GLY A 97 -1.50 14.52 11.81
C GLY A 97 -0.33 13.51 11.85
N GLY A 98 0.61 13.57 10.92
CA GLY A 98 1.79 12.69 10.91
C GLY A 98 2.75 13.00 9.76
N ASP A 99 3.82 12.21 9.64
CA ASP A 99 4.86 12.43 8.62
C ASP A 99 4.43 11.87 7.24
N THR A 100 4.20 12.77 6.29
CA THR A 100 3.73 12.44 4.95
C THR A 100 4.54 13.15 3.89
N LEU A 101 4.95 12.38 2.88
CA LEU A 101 5.61 12.84 1.68
C LEU A 101 4.72 12.55 0.46
N ILE A 102 4.36 13.60 -0.27
CA ILE A 102 3.70 13.48 -1.56
C ILE A 102 4.73 13.73 -2.65
N LEU A 103 4.93 12.74 -3.53
CA LEU A 103 5.84 12.83 -4.66
C LEU A 103 5.04 13.09 -5.93
N THR A 104 5.35 14.19 -6.61
CA THR A 104 4.54 14.70 -7.72
C THR A 104 5.35 15.03 -8.96
N ALA A 105 4.67 15.07 -10.11
CA ALA A 105 5.18 15.60 -11.37
C ALA A 105 4.79 17.08 -11.57
N ALA A 106 3.76 17.55 -10.87
CA ALA A 106 3.26 18.91 -10.93
C ALA A 106 4.13 19.89 -10.12
N GLU A 107 3.82 21.18 -10.23
CA GLU A 107 4.43 22.17 -9.35
C GLU A 107 3.92 21.97 -7.91
N PRO A 108 4.80 21.91 -6.89
CA PRO A 108 4.37 21.64 -5.51
C PRO A 108 3.42 22.71 -4.99
N GLU A 109 2.30 22.28 -4.42
CA GLU A 109 1.37 23.12 -3.66
C GLU A 109 1.09 22.50 -2.28
N PRO A 110 0.68 23.29 -1.27
CA PRO A 110 0.38 22.76 0.06
C PRO A 110 -0.80 21.77 0.04
N VAL A 111 -0.62 20.61 0.66
CA VAL A 111 -1.66 19.59 0.82
C VAL A 111 -1.72 19.14 2.28
N GLY A 112 -2.65 19.74 3.04
CA GLY A 112 -2.77 19.47 4.48
C GLY A 112 -1.45 19.76 5.19
N ASP A 113 -1.01 18.80 6.02
CA ASP A 113 0.26 18.84 6.74
C ASP A 113 1.41 18.16 5.97
N ALA A 114 1.16 17.68 4.75
CA ALA A 114 2.14 16.89 4.00
C ALA A 114 3.26 17.74 3.39
N VAL A 115 4.45 17.16 3.33
CA VAL A 115 5.55 17.70 2.52
C VAL A 115 5.34 17.28 1.08
N VAL A 116 5.21 18.25 0.18
CA VAL A 116 5.04 18.01 -1.25
C VAL A 116 6.35 18.27 -1.97
N GLU A 117 6.84 17.28 -2.72
CA GLU A 117 8.12 17.31 -3.40
C GLU A 117 7.96 16.91 -4.86
N ARG A 118 8.38 17.80 -5.75
CA ARG A 118 8.45 17.50 -7.19
C ARG A 118 9.66 16.61 -7.47
N VAL A 119 9.45 15.57 -8.26
CA VAL A 119 10.51 14.64 -8.67
C VAL A 119 10.58 14.53 -10.19
N GLU A 120 11.73 14.05 -10.69
CA GLU A 120 11.89 13.75 -12.11
C GLU A 120 10.86 12.71 -12.57
N THR A 121 10.44 12.82 -13.82
CA THR A 121 9.37 12.00 -14.38
C THR A 121 9.89 11.06 -15.46
N GLU A 122 9.24 9.90 -15.57
CA GLU A 122 9.31 9.02 -16.74
C GLU A 122 7.95 9.10 -17.44
N GLY A 123 7.87 9.91 -18.50
CA GLY A 123 6.57 10.29 -19.08
C GLY A 123 5.78 11.22 -18.16
N ASP A 124 4.52 10.87 -17.88
CA ASP A 124 3.60 11.65 -17.02
C ASP A 124 3.59 11.18 -15.56
N ARG A 125 4.52 10.30 -15.18
CA ARG A 125 4.59 9.70 -13.85
C ARG A 125 5.92 10.01 -13.16
N PRO A 126 5.93 10.20 -11.82
CA PRO A 126 7.16 10.21 -11.03
C PRO A 126 8.05 9.01 -11.36
N SER A 127 9.31 9.26 -11.68
CA SER A 127 10.31 8.20 -11.90
C SER A 127 10.52 7.41 -10.60
N VAL A 128 10.57 6.09 -10.71
CA VAL A 128 10.83 5.22 -9.55
C VAL A 128 12.20 5.54 -8.94
N ALA A 129 13.21 5.80 -9.76
CA ALA A 129 14.56 6.14 -9.28
C ALA A 129 14.56 7.45 -8.48
N ALA A 130 13.87 8.48 -9.00
CA ALA A 130 13.75 9.76 -8.32
C ALA A 130 12.95 9.66 -7.01
N CYS A 131 11.88 8.85 -6.99
CA CYS A 131 11.11 8.58 -5.78
C CYS A 131 11.97 7.90 -4.70
N LEU A 132 12.72 6.86 -5.06
CA LEU A 132 13.62 6.16 -4.14
C LEU A 132 14.72 7.11 -3.61
N ALA A 133 15.24 7.99 -4.46
CA ALA A 133 16.23 8.99 -4.05
C ALA A 133 15.65 10.01 -3.05
N ALA A 134 14.41 10.47 -3.27
CA ALA A 134 13.71 11.37 -2.35
C ALA A 134 13.50 10.74 -0.97
N MET A 135 13.04 9.49 -0.93
CA MET A 135 12.91 8.74 0.31
C MET A 135 14.26 8.53 1.01
N LYS A 136 15.32 8.19 0.26
CA LYS A 136 16.66 7.97 0.81
C LYS A 136 17.25 9.24 1.45
N ARG A 137 16.99 10.43 0.90
CA ARG A 137 17.38 11.71 1.51
C ARG A 137 16.77 11.93 2.89
N ARG A 138 15.65 11.26 3.18
CA ARG A 138 14.94 11.31 4.47
C ARG A 138 15.33 10.15 5.41
N GLY A 139 16.36 9.39 5.06
CA GLY A 139 16.83 8.26 5.87
C GLY A 139 16.07 6.95 5.68
N VAL A 140 15.16 6.88 4.71
CA VAL A 140 14.44 5.63 4.39
C VAL A 140 15.41 4.61 3.82
N THR A 141 15.49 3.44 4.43
CA THR A 141 16.27 2.29 3.97
C THR A 141 15.41 1.13 3.49
N SER A 142 14.12 1.12 3.86
CA SER A 142 13.14 0.11 3.48
C SER A 142 11.76 0.70 3.27
N VAL A 143 11.07 0.25 2.22
CA VAL A 143 9.72 0.71 1.86
C VAL A 143 8.78 -0.47 1.60
N LEU A 144 7.59 -0.39 2.18
CA LEU A 144 6.47 -1.29 1.92
C LEU A 144 5.51 -0.63 0.92
N ILE A 145 5.27 -1.28 -0.22
CA ILE A 145 4.26 -0.84 -1.17
C ILE A 145 2.93 -1.52 -0.85
N GLU A 146 1.90 -0.74 -0.52
CA GLU A 146 0.53 -1.22 -0.28
C GLU A 146 -0.45 -0.60 -1.30
N GLY A 147 -1.22 -1.44 -1.99
CA GLY A 147 -2.26 -0.95 -2.89
C GLY A 147 -1.75 -0.33 -4.20
N GLY A 148 -2.61 -0.34 -5.22
CA GLY A 148 -2.32 0.20 -6.54
C GLY A 148 -1.63 -0.81 -7.48
N GLY A 149 -2.43 -1.54 -8.27
CA GLY A 149 -1.91 -2.42 -9.33
C GLY A 149 -0.99 -1.69 -10.32
N GLN A 150 -1.16 -0.36 -10.48
CA GLN A 150 -0.31 0.49 -11.31
C GLN A 150 1.08 0.76 -10.70
N VAL A 151 1.18 0.91 -9.37
CA VAL A 151 2.47 1.11 -8.66
C VAL A 151 3.23 -0.20 -8.53
N ALA A 152 2.50 -1.30 -8.30
CA ALA A 152 3.06 -2.66 -8.28
C ALA A 152 3.69 -3.04 -9.63
N ALA A 153 3.09 -2.60 -10.75
CA ALA A 153 3.55 -2.91 -12.11
C ALA A 153 4.76 -2.08 -12.56
N SER A 154 5.07 -0.96 -11.91
CA SER A 154 6.14 -0.04 -12.34
C SER A 154 7.50 -0.31 -11.69
N VAL A 155 7.62 -1.24 -10.74
CA VAL A 155 8.89 -1.53 -10.04
C VAL A 155 9.59 -2.74 -10.70
N PRO A 156 10.72 -2.54 -11.41
CA PRO A 156 11.49 -3.64 -11.99
C PRO A 156 12.14 -4.50 -10.90
N GLY A 157 12.02 -5.83 -10.98
CA GLY A 157 12.69 -6.75 -10.05
C GLY A 157 11.91 -7.08 -8.77
N ALA A 158 10.58 -6.91 -8.75
CA ALA A 158 9.71 -7.49 -7.72
C ALA A 158 9.74 -9.03 -7.82
N ASP A 159 10.75 -9.64 -7.21
CA ASP A 159 10.96 -11.10 -7.20
C ASP A 159 9.87 -11.81 -6.39
N PRO A 160 9.03 -12.67 -7.00
CA PRO A 160 8.05 -13.47 -6.28
C PRO A 160 8.66 -14.56 -5.38
N ALA A 161 9.95 -14.87 -5.55
CA ALA A 161 10.66 -15.98 -4.94
C ALA A 161 12.02 -15.56 -4.36
N GLY A 162 12.00 -14.46 -3.59
CA GLY A 162 13.11 -13.89 -2.80
C GLY A 162 14.45 -14.61 -2.86
N ARG A 163 15.27 -14.27 -3.87
CA ARG A 163 16.75 -14.30 -3.80
C ARG A 163 17.32 -13.09 -4.53
N GLY A 164 16.95 -11.91 -4.03
CA GLY A 164 17.56 -10.64 -4.43
C GLY A 164 16.56 -9.50 -4.34
N GLY A 165 16.78 -8.56 -3.42
CA GLY A 165 16.34 -7.17 -3.56
C GLY A 165 14.85 -6.83 -3.69
N ALA A 166 13.91 -7.77 -3.56
CA ALA A 166 12.50 -7.48 -3.31
C ALA A 166 11.84 -8.68 -2.63
N THR A 167 11.04 -8.45 -1.60
CA THR A 167 10.26 -9.52 -0.95
C THR A 167 8.82 -9.41 -1.42
N LEU A 168 8.35 -10.38 -2.23
CA LEU A 168 6.93 -10.62 -2.42
C LEU A 168 6.40 -11.43 -1.24
N CYS A 169 5.55 -10.82 -0.41
CA CYS A 169 4.74 -11.59 0.55
C CYS A 169 3.48 -12.08 -0.18
N GLY A 170 3.65 -13.12 -0.99
CA GLY A 170 2.62 -13.71 -1.83
C GLY A 170 2.33 -15.15 -1.44
N ARG A 171 1.87 -15.40 -0.22
CA ARG A 171 1.04 -16.58 0.11
C ARG A 171 0.07 -16.20 1.23
N ALA A 172 -1.12 -15.76 0.87
CA ALA A 172 -2.28 -16.11 1.68
C ALA A 172 -2.34 -17.65 1.68
N ARG A 173 -1.84 -18.30 2.74
CA ARG A 173 -2.21 -19.69 2.98
C ARG A 173 -3.74 -19.71 3.00
N PRO A 174 -4.41 -20.66 2.33
CA PRO A 174 -5.86 -20.76 2.40
C PRO A 174 -6.24 -20.97 3.87
N VAL A 175 -6.71 -19.92 4.53
CA VAL A 175 -7.39 -20.04 5.80
C VAL A 175 -8.79 -20.50 5.45
N ALA A 176 -8.99 -21.81 5.55
CA ALA A 176 -10.26 -22.53 5.45
C ALA A 176 -11.10 -22.26 4.19
N THR A 177 -11.25 -23.28 3.36
CA THR A 177 -12.37 -23.41 2.42
C THR A 177 -13.69 -23.38 3.20
N PHE A 178 -14.30 -22.20 3.33
CA PHE A 178 -15.69 -22.11 3.77
C PHE A 178 -16.58 -22.57 2.60
N ARG A 179 -17.14 -23.78 2.71
CA ARG A 179 -18.29 -24.15 1.89
C ARG A 179 -19.41 -23.18 2.22
N ARG A 180 -20.04 -22.58 1.20
CA ARG A 180 -21.30 -21.85 1.36
C ARG A 180 -22.24 -22.72 2.21
N PRO A 181 -22.85 -22.21 3.29
CA PRO A 181 -24.00 -22.91 3.85
C PRO A 181 -25.05 -23.02 2.74
N ALA A 182 -25.55 -24.23 2.53
CA ALA A 182 -26.61 -24.48 1.57
C ALA A 182 -27.78 -23.55 1.92
N ILE A 183 -28.23 -22.76 0.96
CA ILE A 183 -29.51 -22.07 1.06
C ILE A 183 -30.56 -23.21 1.11
N PRO A 184 -31.32 -23.37 2.20
CA PRO A 184 -32.42 -24.33 2.18
C PRO A 184 -33.42 -23.88 1.11
N ALA A 185 -33.76 -24.81 0.20
CA ALA A 185 -34.77 -24.61 -0.81
C ALA A 185 -36.10 -24.16 -0.15
N PRO A 186 -36.90 -23.32 -0.81
CA PRO A 186 -38.21 -22.94 -0.29
C PRO A 186 -39.06 -24.20 -0.09
N CYS A 187 -39.50 -24.40 1.15
CA CYS A 187 -40.41 -25.48 1.52
C CYS A 187 -41.71 -25.30 0.73
N GLY A 188 -41.99 -26.24 -0.17
CA GLY A 188 -43.23 -26.30 -0.93
C GLY A 188 -44.42 -26.41 0.01
N ARG A 189 -45.33 -25.45 -0.06
CA ARG A 189 -46.64 -25.57 0.57
C ARG A 189 -47.54 -26.31 -0.41
N ALA A 190 -47.76 -27.59 -0.11
CA ALA A 190 -48.78 -28.40 -0.75
C ALA A 190 -50.18 -27.90 -0.32
N LEU A 191 -51.08 -27.98 -1.30
CA LEU A 191 -52.52 -27.75 -1.31
C LEU A 191 -53.26 -28.14 -0.01
N ARG A 192 -54.19 -27.27 0.40
CA ARG A 192 -55.61 -27.63 0.59
C ARG A 192 -56.46 -26.53 -0.01
#